data_AF-A0AAV1G014-F1
#
_entry.id   AF-A0AAV1G014-F1
#
_cell.length_a   1.000
_cell.length_b   1.000
_cell.length_c   1.000
_cell.angle_alpha   90.00
_cell.angle_beta   90.00
_cell.angle_gamma   90.00
#
_symmetry.space_group_name_H-M   'P 1'
#
loop_
_entity.id
_entity.type
_entity.pdbx_description
1 polymer ?
#
loop_
_entity_poly.entity_id
_entity_poly.type
_entity_poly.pdbx_seq_one_letter_code
_entity_poly.pdbx_strand_id
1 'polypeptide(L)'
;MCMAESMQFCVYQTSDNTGERLLYPEVKLIKWVQCKTCRGWLHQDCAGMEMEPFDCGCEDSIEHPRIKDAVDSGGIHAVFSKTQIKTLHDDLLSGKIRSNRMFLWRNPATSLRLKQHLKIRTLSWSEQRMFELLRFIEVATNISKKIKRGEIHLLDFVFDVMLPELLIKVLKEHGISRFRAELMMAGGNAF
;
A
#
# COMPACT_ATOMS: atom_id res chain seq x y z
N MET A 1 13.12 -12.77 -11.79
CA MET A 1 11.72 -12.30 -11.78
C MET A 1 11.40 -11.79 -10.38
N CYS A 2 10.65 -10.69 -10.26
CA CYS A 2 10.26 -10.14 -8.96
C CYS A 2 9.18 -11.03 -8.34
N MET A 3 9.33 -11.46 -7.08
CA MET A 3 8.31 -12.29 -6.40
C MET A 3 6.94 -11.61 -6.34
N ALA A 4 6.91 -10.27 -6.26
CA ALA A 4 5.66 -9.52 -6.24
C ALA A 4 4.92 -9.56 -7.59
N GLU A 5 5.61 -9.89 -8.68
CA GLU A 5 5.05 -9.84 -10.04
C GLU A 5 4.07 -10.97 -10.30
N SER A 6 4.41 -12.19 -9.87
CA SER A 6 3.52 -13.36 -9.97
C SER A 6 2.25 -13.22 -9.12
N MET A 7 2.28 -12.33 -8.12
CA MET A 7 1.16 -12.03 -7.23
C MET A 7 0.46 -10.70 -7.59
N GLN A 8 0.90 -10.04 -8.66
CA GLN A 8 0.37 -8.76 -9.16
C GLN A 8 0.48 -7.57 -8.17
N PHE A 9 1.47 -7.62 -7.27
CA PHE A 9 1.82 -6.53 -6.34
C PHE A 9 3.10 -5.79 -6.75
N CYS A 10 3.72 -6.17 -7.87
CA CYS A 10 4.96 -5.56 -8.33
C CYS A 10 4.72 -4.10 -8.75
N VAL A 11 5.56 -3.20 -8.25
CA VAL A 11 5.55 -1.77 -8.62
C VAL A 11 5.75 -1.56 -10.12
N TYR A 12 6.52 -2.46 -10.74
CA TYR A 12 6.83 -2.49 -12.17
C TYR A 12 6.13 -3.66 -12.86
N GLN A 13 4.83 -3.84 -12.59
CA GLN A 13 4.03 -4.93 -13.16
C GLN A 13 4.19 -5.01 -14.68
N THR A 14 4.27 -6.23 -15.22
CA THR A 14 4.27 -6.49 -16.66
C THR A 14 2.88 -6.93 -17.15
N SER A 15 2.62 -6.71 -18.43
CA SER A 15 1.42 -7.16 -19.12
C SER A 15 1.54 -8.64 -19.46
N ASP A 16 0.58 -9.45 -19.03
CA ASP A 16 0.55 -10.89 -19.37
C ASP A 16 0.50 -11.15 -20.88
N ASN A 17 -0.07 -10.21 -21.66
CA ASN A 17 -0.29 -10.39 -23.10
C ASN A 17 0.94 -10.02 -23.94
N THR A 18 1.71 -9.03 -23.50
CA THR A 18 2.82 -8.47 -24.30
C THR A 18 4.18 -8.70 -23.65
N GLY A 19 4.24 -9.04 -22.37
CA GLY A 19 5.48 -9.12 -21.59
C GLY A 19 6.11 -7.76 -21.29
N GLU A 20 5.53 -6.67 -21.81
CA GLU A 20 6.03 -5.31 -21.61
C GLU A 20 5.61 -4.74 -20.26
N ARG A 21 6.35 -3.73 -19.79
CA ARG A 21 6.05 -3.08 -18.51
C ARG A 21 4.75 -2.29 -18.60
N LEU A 22 3.78 -2.68 -17.78
CA LEU A 22 2.46 -2.06 -17.68
C LEU A 22 2.48 -0.78 -16.82
N LEU A 23 3.25 -0.79 -15.73
CA LEU A 23 3.34 0.33 -14.78
C LEU A 23 4.72 0.97 -14.79
N TYR A 24 4.78 2.30 -14.80
CA TYR A 24 6.04 3.07 -14.87
C TYR A 24 6.97 2.65 -16.04
N PRO A 25 6.47 2.60 -17.30
CA PRO A 25 7.27 2.20 -18.46
C PRO A 25 8.52 3.10 -18.68
N GLU A 26 8.49 4.33 -18.20
CA GLU A 26 9.58 5.31 -18.31
C GLU A 26 10.82 4.98 -17.46
N VAL A 27 10.70 4.13 -16.44
CA VAL A 27 11.81 3.83 -15.51
C VAL A 27 12.82 2.88 -16.15
N LYS A 28 13.98 3.38 -16.55
CA LYS A 28 14.97 2.54 -17.27
C LYS A 28 15.79 1.63 -16.37
N LEU A 29 16.08 2.07 -15.14
CA LEU A 29 16.91 1.33 -14.19
C LEU A 29 16.09 0.97 -12.96
N ILE A 30 16.03 -0.32 -12.65
CA ILE A 30 15.36 -0.84 -11.46
C ILE A 30 16.40 -1.48 -10.55
N LYS A 31 16.41 -1.07 -9.28
CA LYS A 31 17.25 -1.66 -8.25
C LYS A 31 16.58 -2.92 -7.70
N TRP A 32 17.40 -3.92 -7.43
CA TRP A 32 16.97 -5.23 -6.93
C TRP A 32 17.53 -5.48 -5.54
N VAL A 33 16.78 -6.21 -4.73
CA VAL A 33 17.20 -6.70 -3.43
C VAL A 33 16.85 -8.19 -3.32
N GLN A 34 17.67 -8.94 -2.60
CA GLN A 34 17.43 -10.36 -2.36
C GLN A 34 17.11 -10.61 -0.89
N CYS A 35 16.06 -11.37 -0.61
CA CYS A 35 15.75 -11.80 0.75
C CYS A 35 16.89 -12.69 1.27
N LYS A 36 17.43 -12.35 2.45
CA LYS A 36 18.50 -13.12 3.11
C LYS A 36 18.08 -14.56 3.46
N THR A 37 16.78 -14.76 3.66
CA THR A 37 16.18 -15.99 4.20
C THR A 37 15.74 -16.91 3.06
N CYS A 38 14.69 -16.56 2.30
CA CYS A 38 14.20 -17.39 1.20
C CYS A 38 14.95 -17.23 -0.13
N ARG A 39 15.96 -16.33 -0.21
CA ARG A 39 16.73 -16.02 -1.42
C ARG A 39 15.89 -15.48 -2.60
N GLY A 40 14.63 -15.12 -2.36
CA GLY A 40 13.74 -14.55 -3.34
C GLY A 40 14.09 -13.10 -3.69
N TRP A 41 13.87 -12.74 -4.96
CA TRP A 41 14.21 -11.42 -5.50
C TRP A 41 13.01 -10.48 -5.54
N LEU A 42 13.21 -9.23 -5.13
CA LEU A 42 12.24 -8.16 -5.25
C LEU A 42 12.90 -6.92 -5.86
N HIS A 43 12.13 -6.12 -6.58
CA HIS A 43 12.54 -4.74 -6.84
C HIS A 43 12.55 -3.96 -5.52
N GLN A 44 13.47 -3.00 -5.38
CA GLN A 44 13.62 -2.19 -4.18
C GLN A 44 12.30 -1.50 -3.76
N ASP A 45 11.55 -0.94 -4.72
CA ASP A 45 10.23 -0.34 -4.45
C ASP A 45 9.21 -1.39 -3.96
N CYS A 46 9.28 -2.64 -4.42
CA CYS A 46 8.40 -3.74 -4.01
C CYS A 46 8.74 -4.26 -2.60
N ALA A 47 10.02 -4.21 -2.23
CA ALA A 47 10.47 -4.48 -0.86
C ALA A 47 10.09 -3.34 0.09
N GLY A 48 10.08 -2.10 -0.41
CA GLY A 48 9.80 -0.90 0.36
C GLY A 48 10.97 -0.48 1.26
N MET A 49 12.21 -0.85 0.94
CA MET A 49 13.38 -0.64 1.78
C MET A 49 14.56 -0.12 0.94
N GLU A 50 15.51 0.58 1.57
CA GLU A 50 16.73 1.09 0.90
C GLU A 50 18.05 0.48 1.39
N MET A 51 18.00 -0.47 2.33
CA MET A 51 19.18 -1.01 3.01
C MET A 51 19.20 -2.54 3.01
N GLU A 52 20.41 -3.09 3.01
CA GLU A 52 20.70 -4.51 3.22
C GLU A 52 21.26 -4.73 4.64
N PRO A 53 21.02 -5.88 5.28
CA PRO A 53 20.37 -7.09 4.75
C PRO A 53 18.83 -7.01 4.75
N PHE A 54 18.21 -7.47 3.65
CA PHE A 54 16.77 -7.45 3.45
C PHE A 54 16.11 -8.79 3.84
N ASP A 55 14.95 -8.72 4.50
CA ASP A 55 14.05 -9.86 4.74
C ASP A 55 12.67 -9.53 4.15
N CYS A 56 12.10 -10.45 3.37
CA CYS A 56 10.78 -10.26 2.78
C CYS A 56 9.63 -10.64 3.72
N GLY A 57 9.91 -11.14 4.92
CA GLY A 57 8.90 -11.64 5.86
C GLY A 57 8.36 -13.01 5.46
N CYS A 58 9.20 -13.83 4.80
CA CYS A 58 8.80 -15.18 4.39
C CYS A 58 8.60 -16.15 5.55
N GLU A 59 9.17 -15.85 6.72
CA GLU A 59 9.01 -16.62 7.96
C GLU A 59 8.03 -15.96 8.94
N ASP A 60 7.58 -14.73 8.67
CA ASP A 60 6.66 -14.02 9.56
C ASP A 60 5.30 -14.73 9.59
N SER A 61 4.63 -14.77 10.74
CA SER A 61 3.20 -15.09 10.76
C SER A 61 2.43 -14.06 9.93
N ILE A 62 1.34 -14.48 9.28
CA ILE A 62 0.45 -13.56 8.53
C ILE A 62 -0.30 -12.62 9.50
N GLU A 63 -0.42 -13.00 10.78
CA GLU A 63 -1.15 -12.23 11.78
C GLU A 63 -0.20 -11.34 12.61
N HIS A 64 -0.53 -10.06 12.69
CA HIS A 64 0.22 -9.09 13.50
C HIS A 64 -0.70 -8.43 14.54
N PRO A 65 -1.04 -9.15 15.63
CA PRO A 65 -2.09 -8.76 16.58
C PRO A 65 -1.83 -7.40 17.24
N ARG A 66 -0.57 -6.99 17.35
CA ARG A 66 -0.17 -5.74 18.03
C ARG A 66 -0.84 -4.48 17.48
N ILE A 67 -1.10 -4.42 16.17
CA ILE A 67 -1.71 -3.23 15.57
C ILE A 67 -3.22 -3.22 15.81
N LYS A 68 -3.87 -4.39 15.73
CA LYS A 68 -5.27 -4.54 16.10
C LYS A 68 -5.48 -4.21 17.57
N ASP A 69 -4.70 -4.80 18.47
CA ASP A 69 -4.79 -4.58 19.91
C ASP A 69 -4.59 -3.09 20.28
N ALA A 70 -3.66 -2.41 19.60
CA ALA A 70 -3.42 -0.98 19.78
C ALA A 70 -4.61 -0.13 19.32
N VAL A 71 -5.24 -0.47 18.17
CA VAL A 71 -6.44 0.21 17.69
C VAL A 71 -7.65 -0.08 18.59
N ASP A 72 -7.81 -1.30 19.07
CA ASP A 72 -8.94 -1.68 19.90
C ASP A 72 -8.87 -0.98 21.27
N SER A 73 -7.68 -0.96 21.89
CA SER A 73 -7.47 -0.37 23.22
C SER A 73 -7.33 1.16 23.19
N GLY A 74 -6.59 1.69 22.22
CA GLY A 74 -6.21 3.11 22.15
C GLY A 74 -6.86 3.88 21.01
N GLY A 75 -7.69 3.25 20.18
CA GLY A 75 -8.27 3.86 18.99
C GLY A 75 -7.26 4.09 17.86
N ILE A 76 -7.76 4.64 16.74
CA ILE A 76 -6.93 4.88 15.54
C ILE A 76 -5.72 5.78 15.83
N HIS A 77 -5.85 6.75 16.74
CA HIS A 77 -4.76 7.69 17.05
C HIS A 77 -3.58 7.05 17.80
N ALA A 78 -3.75 5.85 18.37
CA ALA A 78 -2.66 5.10 18.99
C ALA A 78 -1.67 4.55 17.95
N VAL A 79 -2.11 4.38 16.70
CA VAL A 79 -1.32 3.80 15.61
C VAL A 79 -1.03 4.82 14.51
N PHE A 80 -1.98 5.71 14.24
CA PHE A 80 -1.90 6.66 13.12
C PHE A 80 -1.74 8.10 13.63
N SER A 81 -0.83 8.86 13.01
CA SER A 81 -0.70 10.30 13.26
C SER A 81 -1.09 11.16 12.06
N LYS A 82 -1.63 12.36 12.30
CA LYS A 82 -2.01 13.29 11.21
C LYS A 82 -0.82 13.68 10.35
N THR A 83 0.34 13.91 10.97
CA THR A 83 1.58 14.30 10.27
C THR A 83 2.03 13.19 9.32
N GLN A 84 1.98 11.94 9.77
CA GLN A 84 2.33 10.77 8.96
C GLN A 84 1.40 10.62 7.77
N ILE A 85 0.08 10.75 7.97
CA ILE A 85 -0.91 10.69 6.89
C ILE A 85 -0.69 11.80 5.87
N LYS A 86 -0.48 13.04 6.34
CA LYS A 86 -0.24 14.18 5.45
C LYS A 86 1.05 14.00 4.64
N THR A 87 2.12 13.54 5.29
CA THR A 87 3.40 13.26 4.61
C THR A 87 3.23 12.19 3.55
N LEU A 88 2.52 11.10 3.86
CA LEU A 88 2.24 10.03 2.89
C LEU A 88 1.45 10.57 1.69
N HIS A 89 0.40 11.35 1.94
CA HIS A 89 -0.39 12.00 0.90
C HIS A 89 0.49 12.86 -0.03
N ASP A 90 1.33 13.72 0.54
CA ASP A 90 2.19 14.63 -0.22
C ASP A 90 3.28 13.86 -0.99
N ASP A 91 3.84 12.80 -0.41
CA ASP A 91 4.83 11.92 -1.05
C ASP A 91 4.23 11.12 -2.22
N LEU A 92 2.98 10.68 -2.12
CA LEU A 92 2.24 10.04 -3.21
C LEU A 92 1.93 11.02 -4.34
N LEU A 93 1.48 12.24 -4.00
CA LEU A 93 1.14 13.26 -5.00
C LEU A 93 2.38 13.81 -5.70
N SER A 94 3.50 13.97 -5.02
CA SER A 94 4.76 14.40 -5.63
C SER A 94 5.43 13.28 -6.46
N GLY A 95 5.03 12.03 -6.29
CA GLY A 95 5.67 10.88 -6.92
C GLY A 95 7.02 10.50 -6.28
N LYS A 96 7.33 11.06 -5.10
CA LYS A 96 8.50 10.69 -4.30
C LYS A 96 8.48 9.22 -3.91
N ILE A 97 7.29 8.67 -3.67
CA ILE A 97 7.09 7.22 -3.56
C ILE A 97 6.28 6.70 -4.74
N ARG A 98 6.69 5.54 -5.27
CA ARG A 98 5.92 4.82 -6.30
C ARG A 98 4.90 3.89 -5.63
N SER A 99 3.70 3.86 -6.19
CA SER A 99 2.59 3.02 -5.76
C SER A 99 1.77 2.61 -6.97
N ASN A 100 1.49 1.31 -7.10
CA ASN A 100 0.61 0.78 -8.14
C ASN A 100 -0.75 1.47 -8.13
N ARG A 101 -1.30 1.61 -6.93
CA ARG A 101 -2.60 2.23 -6.69
C ARG A 101 -2.59 3.69 -7.12
N MET A 102 -1.53 4.43 -6.79
CA MET A 102 -1.37 5.81 -7.24
C MET A 102 -1.25 5.93 -8.76
N PHE A 103 -0.46 5.05 -9.40
CA PHE A 103 -0.30 5.05 -10.86
C PHE A 103 -1.62 4.74 -11.56
N LEU A 104 -2.34 3.72 -11.11
CA LEU A 104 -3.63 3.30 -11.68
C LEU A 104 -4.73 4.33 -11.43
N TRP A 105 -4.69 5.04 -10.30
CA TRP A 105 -5.62 6.15 -10.04
C TRP A 105 -5.40 7.31 -11.01
N ARG A 106 -4.14 7.64 -11.33
CA ARG A 106 -3.79 8.67 -12.34
C ARG A 106 -4.05 8.21 -13.78
N ASN A 107 -3.96 6.91 -14.02
CA ASN A 107 -4.07 6.30 -15.35
C ASN A 107 -5.16 5.22 -15.34
N PRO A 108 -6.45 5.59 -15.20
CA PRO A 108 -7.54 4.63 -15.01
C PRO A 108 -7.74 3.67 -16.20
N ALA A 109 -7.27 4.05 -17.39
CA ALA A 109 -7.32 3.22 -18.60
C ALA A 109 -6.25 2.11 -18.64
N THR A 110 -5.26 2.12 -17.74
CA THR A 110 -4.13 1.16 -17.80
C THR A 110 -4.56 -0.27 -17.55
N SER A 111 -5.28 -0.56 -16.47
CA SER A 111 -5.76 -1.92 -16.17
C SER A 111 -6.82 -1.94 -15.08
N LEU A 112 -8.08 -2.15 -15.48
CA LEU A 112 -9.18 -2.35 -14.52
C LEU A 112 -8.98 -3.63 -13.70
N ARG A 113 -8.48 -4.71 -14.33
CA ARG A 113 -8.22 -5.98 -13.65
C ARG A 113 -7.24 -5.80 -12.50
N LEU A 114 -6.11 -5.12 -12.76
CA LEU A 114 -5.12 -4.86 -11.72
C LEU A 114 -5.65 -3.92 -10.64
N LYS A 115 -6.44 -2.90 -11.02
CA LYS A 115 -7.12 -2.01 -10.07
C LYS A 115 -8.01 -2.79 -9.10
N GLN A 116 -8.82 -3.75 -9.59
CA GLN A 116 -9.67 -4.58 -8.73
C GLN A 116 -8.86 -5.54 -7.86
N HIS A 117 -7.79 -6.13 -8.40
CA HIS A 117 -6.92 -7.05 -7.64
C HIS A 117 -6.26 -6.38 -6.44
N LEU A 118 -5.88 -5.11 -6.58
CA LEU A 118 -5.21 -4.34 -5.54
C LEU A 118 -6.14 -3.76 -4.46
N LYS A 119 -7.46 -3.96 -4.58
CA LYS A 119 -8.39 -3.54 -3.53
C LYS A 119 -8.17 -4.36 -2.25
N ILE A 120 -8.30 -3.68 -1.12
CA ILE A 120 -8.31 -4.34 0.19
C ILE A 120 -9.55 -5.24 0.24
N ARG A 121 -9.37 -6.52 0.61
CA ARG A 121 -10.51 -7.45 0.71
C ARG A 121 -11.30 -7.23 1.99
N THR A 122 -10.64 -7.30 3.14
CA THR A 122 -11.26 -7.13 4.46
C THR A 122 -10.19 -6.73 5.47
N LEU A 123 -10.54 -5.82 6.38
CA LEU A 123 -9.76 -5.48 7.57
C LEU A 123 -10.52 -6.03 8.76
N SER A 124 -9.86 -6.65 9.75
CA SER A 124 -10.58 -7.25 10.89
C SER A 124 -11.00 -6.23 11.96
N TRP A 125 -11.08 -4.94 11.59
CA TRP A 125 -11.55 -3.87 12.44
C TRP A 125 -13.06 -3.68 12.32
N SER A 126 -13.67 -3.20 13.41
CA SER A 126 -15.09 -2.85 13.41
C SER A 126 -15.37 -1.69 12.45
N GLU A 127 -16.62 -1.58 11.98
CA GLU A 127 -17.06 -0.46 11.14
C GLU A 127 -16.80 0.89 11.80
N GLN A 128 -16.94 0.97 13.12
CA GLN A 128 -16.62 2.17 13.89
C GLN A 128 -15.15 2.57 13.73
N ARG A 129 -14.21 1.64 13.91
CA ARG A 129 -12.77 1.91 13.76
C ARG A 129 -12.41 2.27 12.32
N MET A 130 -13.04 1.61 11.35
CA MET A 130 -12.90 1.96 9.93
C MET A 130 -13.37 3.39 9.65
N PHE A 131 -14.53 3.79 10.16
CA PHE A 131 -15.05 5.15 9.99
C PHE A 131 -14.17 6.20 10.67
N GLU A 132 -13.65 5.89 11.86
CA GLU A 132 -12.68 6.74 12.56
C GLU A 132 -11.43 6.96 11.72
N LEU A 133 -10.87 5.91 11.10
CA LEU A 133 -9.69 6.03 10.24
C LEU A 133 -9.97 6.86 8.98
N LEU A 134 -11.08 6.61 8.29
CA LEU A 134 -11.46 7.37 7.09
C LEU A 134 -11.59 8.86 7.42
N ARG A 135 -12.27 9.21 8.52
CA ARG A 135 -12.36 10.59 9.00
C ARG A 135 -11.01 11.18 9.35
N PHE A 136 -10.11 10.38 9.92
CA PHE A 136 -8.78 10.83 10.30
C PHE A 136 -7.92 11.15 9.06
N ILE A 137 -8.00 10.32 8.02
CA ILE A 137 -7.38 10.57 6.71
C ILE A 137 -7.91 11.86 6.10
N GLU A 138 -9.23 11.99 6.09
CA GLU A 138 -9.94 13.13 5.55
C GLU A 138 -9.52 14.46 6.18
N VAL A 139 -9.43 14.49 7.51
CA VAL A 139 -9.01 15.68 8.27
C VAL A 139 -7.53 15.99 8.02
N ALA A 140 -6.66 14.98 8.04
CA ALA A 140 -5.22 15.18 7.86
C ALA A 140 -4.86 15.72 6.47
N THR A 141 -5.60 15.30 5.45
CA THR A 141 -5.38 15.66 4.04
C THR A 141 -6.23 16.84 3.56
N ASN A 142 -7.18 17.32 4.38
CA ASN A 142 -8.21 18.30 3.99
C ASN A 142 -9.08 17.88 2.79
N ILE A 143 -9.14 16.59 2.47
CA ILE A 143 -9.81 16.12 1.25
C ILE A 143 -11.33 16.25 1.32
N SER A 144 -11.94 16.20 2.51
CA SER A 144 -13.40 16.36 2.66
C SER A 144 -13.90 17.71 2.16
N LYS A 145 -13.09 18.77 2.25
CA LYS A 145 -13.46 20.10 1.74
C LYS A 145 -13.62 20.08 0.22
N LYS A 146 -12.76 19.32 -0.47
CA LYS A 146 -12.80 19.15 -1.93
C LYS A 146 -13.97 18.27 -2.36
N ILE A 147 -14.20 17.16 -1.66
CA ILE A 147 -15.34 16.26 -1.89
C ILE A 147 -16.67 17.04 -1.77
N LYS A 148 -16.83 17.84 -0.71
CA LYS A 148 -18.02 18.69 -0.51
C LYS A 148 -18.24 19.74 -1.60
N ARG A 149 -17.20 20.09 -2.36
CA ARG A 149 -17.26 21.01 -3.51
C ARG A 149 -17.55 20.29 -4.83
N GLY A 150 -17.78 18.97 -4.81
CA GLY A 150 -18.13 18.17 -5.98
C GLY A 150 -17.00 17.31 -6.54
N GLU A 151 -15.80 17.30 -5.93
CA GLU A 151 -14.69 16.43 -6.35
C GLU A 151 -14.88 14.99 -5.84
N ILE A 152 -15.97 14.34 -6.25
CA ILE A 152 -16.42 13.02 -5.75
C ILE A 152 -15.39 11.91 -6.03
N HIS A 153 -14.64 12.01 -7.12
CA HIS A 153 -13.56 11.07 -7.49
C HIS A 153 -12.45 10.96 -6.43
N LEU A 154 -12.38 11.91 -5.48
CA LEU A 154 -11.47 11.83 -4.34
C LEU A 154 -11.90 10.79 -3.29
N LEU A 155 -13.15 10.32 -3.31
CA LEU A 155 -13.55 9.15 -2.53
C LEU A 155 -12.80 7.90 -3.01
N ASP A 156 -12.75 7.68 -4.33
CA ASP A 156 -11.97 6.58 -4.92
C ASP A 156 -10.49 6.72 -4.57
N PHE A 157 -9.94 7.94 -4.53
CA PHE A 157 -8.57 8.15 -4.06
C PHE A 157 -8.36 7.71 -2.60
N VAL A 158 -9.30 8.02 -1.70
CA VAL A 158 -9.20 7.62 -0.29
C VAL A 158 -9.21 6.09 -0.16
N PHE A 159 -10.16 5.41 -0.81
CA PHE A 159 -10.33 3.97 -0.69
C PHE A 159 -9.31 3.17 -1.50
N ASP A 160 -9.06 3.57 -2.75
CA ASP A 160 -8.19 2.82 -3.67
C ASP A 160 -6.71 3.16 -3.45
N VAL A 161 -6.35 4.29 -2.82
CA VAL A 161 -4.94 4.71 -2.67
C VAL A 161 -4.57 4.98 -1.21
N MET A 162 -5.17 5.97 -0.57
CA MET A 162 -4.69 6.45 0.74
C MET A 162 -4.78 5.38 1.82
N LEU A 163 -5.94 4.72 1.94
CA LEU A 163 -6.16 3.69 2.93
C LEU A 163 -5.13 2.55 2.80
N PRO A 164 -4.99 1.85 1.66
CA PRO A 164 -4.03 0.76 1.54
C PRO A 164 -2.57 1.19 1.71
N GLU A 165 -2.16 2.33 1.15
CA GLU A 165 -0.78 2.81 1.31
C GLU A 165 -0.48 3.21 2.75
N LEU A 166 -1.47 3.71 3.49
CA LEU A 166 -1.32 4.02 4.92
C LEU A 166 -1.17 2.76 5.76
N LEU A 167 -1.94 1.72 5.48
CA LEU A 167 -1.81 0.43 6.16
C LEU A 167 -0.44 -0.22 5.89
N ILE A 168 0.03 -0.21 4.63
CA ILE A 168 1.39 -0.64 4.28
C ILE A 168 2.41 0.14 5.08
N LYS A 169 2.27 1.47 5.15
CA LYS A 169 3.22 2.33 5.85
C LYS A 169 3.33 1.96 7.34
N VAL A 170 2.20 1.75 8.01
CA VAL A 170 2.18 1.33 9.42
C VAL A 170 2.77 -0.07 9.61
N LEU A 171 2.43 -1.02 8.74
CA LEU A 171 3.01 -2.38 8.77
C LEU A 171 4.53 -2.33 8.65
N LYS A 172 5.04 -1.50 7.74
CA LYS A 172 6.48 -1.28 7.58
C LYS A 172 7.16 -0.71 8.82
N GLU A 173 6.51 0.20 9.52
CA GLU A 173 7.01 0.74 10.79
C GLU A 173 7.07 -0.32 11.90
N HIS A 174 6.34 -1.43 11.74
CA HIS A 174 6.40 -2.61 12.60
C HIS A 174 7.28 -3.74 12.06
N GLY A 175 8.12 -3.45 11.05
CA GLY A 175 9.09 -4.41 10.50
C GLY A 175 8.55 -5.29 9.38
N ILE A 176 7.30 -5.12 8.96
CA ILE A 176 6.70 -5.91 7.88
C ILE A 176 7.08 -5.32 6.51
N SER A 177 7.72 -6.12 5.65
CA SER A 177 8.08 -5.68 4.30
C SER A 177 6.86 -5.24 3.49
N ARG A 178 7.04 -4.36 2.49
CA ARG A 178 5.91 -3.96 1.61
C ARG A 178 5.29 -5.20 0.93
N PHE A 179 6.11 -6.10 0.42
CA PHE A 179 5.65 -7.35 -0.20
C PHE A 179 4.77 -8.17 0.75
N ARG A 180 5.18 -8.32 2.02
CA ARG A 180 4.40 -9.05 3.02
C ARG A 180 3.10 -8.33 3.37
N ALA A 181 3.12 -7.00 3.49
CA ALA A 181 1.93 -6.19 3.73
C ALA A 181 0.88 -6.35 2.61
N GLU A 182 1.31 -6.36 1.34
CA GLU A 182 0.41 -6.60 0.20
C GLU A 182 -0.23 -8.00 0.29
N LEU A 183 0.54 -9.03 0.67
CA LEU A 183 0.01 -10.38 0.88
C LEU A 183 -1.05 -10.42 1.99
N MET A 184 -0.80 -9.74 3.12
CA MET A 184 -1.77 -9.66 4.22
C MET A 184 -3.09 -9.02 3.78
N MET A 185 -3.01 -7.89 3.06
CA MET A 185 -4.19 -7.17 2.55
C MET A 185 -4.96 -7.97 1.51
N ALA A 186 -4.26 -8.68 0.62
CA ALA A 186 -4.89 -9.53 -0.39
C ALA A 186 -5.48 -10.82 0.19
N GLY A 187 -4.93 -11.33 1.29
CA GLY A 187 -5.44 -12.49 2.01
C GLY A 187 -6.68 -12.20 2.86
N GLY A 188 -7.01 -10.92 3.13
CA GLY A 188 -8.05 -10.54 4.08
C GLY A 188 -7.63 -10.71 5.55
N ASN A 189 -6.34 -10.94 5.79
CA ASN A 189 -5.74 -11.12 7.12
C ASN A 189 -4.97 -9.87 7.55
N ALA A 190 -5.32 -8.70 6.98
CA ALA A 190 -4.71 -7.44 7.37
C ALA A 190 -5.33 -6.98 8.69
N PHE A 191 -4.56 -7.21 9.76
CA PHE A 191 -4.88 -6.96 11.17
C PHE A 191 -5.97 -7.86 11.72
#